data_AF-A0AAW8LJZ4-F1
#
_entry.id   AF-A0AAW8LJZ4-F1
#
_cell.length_a   1.000
_cell.length_b   1.000
_cell.length_c   1.000
_cell.angle_alpha   90.00
_cell.angle_beta   90.00
_cell.angle_gamma   90.00
#
_symmetry.space_group_name_H-M   'P 1'
#
loop_
_entity.id
_entity.type
_entity.pdbx_description
1 polymer ?
#
loop_
_entity_poly.entity_id
_entity_poly.type
_entity_poly.pdbx_seq_one_letter_code
_entity_poly.pdbx_strand_id
1 'polypeptide(L)'
;MNEKIGFIFSLFWRCLWCMFPFVTEYAKAAIKVKALPIGPSVLSNESLSNFATTYSYSVVILGSLIFLIIGSTVGYFYPTPQYGLKPYPKWVKVLISVGGGLLAFVYYLEVKNTITPAVIWWVAGVSFVFPAIIHLIHAAAIKATGLKLMITDKDLKRIIKSFGRGQEK
;
A
#
# COMPACT_ATOMS: atom_id res chain seq x y z
N MET A 1 -7.32 12.36 -21.57
CA MET A 1 -8.08 12.04 -20.33
C MET A 1 -8.32 10.53 -20.19
N ASN A 2 -8.67 9.83 -21.29
CA ASN A 2 -8.90 8.38 -21.32
C ASN A 2 -7.72 7.50 -20.86
N GLU A 3 -6.47 7.86 -21.14
CA GLU A 3 -5.31 7.02 -20.77
C GLU A 3 -5.11 6.92 -19.25
N LYS A 4 -5.38 8.00 -18.50
CA LYS A 4 -5.25 8.00 -17.03
C LYS A 4 -6.33 7.13 -16.37
N ILE A 5 -7.54 7.13 -16.94
CA ILE A 5 -8.66 6.31 -16.48
C ILE A 5 -8.39 4.83 -16.78
N GLY A 6 -7.91 4.54 -17.99
CA GLY A 6 -7.52 3.17 -18.38
C GLY A 6 -6.41 2.60 -17.50
N PHE A 7 -5.46 3.44 -17.09
CA PHE A 7 -4.41 3.05 -16.15
C PHE A 7 -4.96 2.72 -14.76
N ILE A 8 -5.81 3.58 -14.18
CA ILE A 8 -6.43 3.34 -12.88
C ILE A 8 -7.25 2.04 -12.93
N PHE A 9 -8.04 1.86 -13.99
CA PHE A 9 -8.85 0.67 -14.17
C PHE A 9 -7.98 -0.59 -14.32
N SER A 10 -6.88 -0.50 -15.06
CA SER A 10 -5.89 -1.57 -15.19
C SER A 10 -5.26 -1.92 -13.83
N LEU A 11 -4.90 -0.91 -13.03
CA LEU A 11 -4.28 -1.10 -11.73
C LEU A 11 -5.27 -1.71 -10.74
N PHE A 12 -6.50 -1.20 -10.71
CA PHE A 12 -7.60 -1.75 -9.92
C PHE A 12 -7.90 -3.20 -10.31
N TRP A 13 -7.96 -3.51 -11.60
CA TRP A 13 -8.18 -4.86 -12.11
C TRP A 13 -7.06 -5.83 -11.75
N ARG A 14 -5.80 -5.40 -11.85
CA ARG A 14 -4.63 -6.20 -11.44
C ARG A 14 -4.62 -6.45 -9.93
N CYS A 15 -4.94 -5.43 -9.12
CA CYS A 15 -5.12 -5.60 -7.69
C CYS A 15 -6.27 -6.56 -7.37
N LEU A 16 -7.39 -6.49 -8.09
CA LEU A 16 -8.51 -7.42 -7.93
C LEU A 16 -8.10 -8.88 -8.25
N TRP A 17 -7.27 -9.08 -9.28
CA TRP A 17 -6.75 -10.39 -9.63
C TRP A 17 -5.82 -10.97 -8.56
N CYS A 18 -4.96 -10.13 -7.96
CA CYS A 18 -4.15 -10.54 -6.81
C CYS A 18 -5.01 -10.93 -5.58
N MET A 19 -6.22 -10.38 -5.49
CA MET A 19 -7.17 -10.66 -4.40
C MET A 19 -8.06 -11.89 -4.66
N PHE A 20 -8.15 -12.36 -5.90
CA PHE A 20 -8.97 -13.50 -6.28
C PHE A 20 -8.73 -14.77 -5.45
N PRO A 21 -7.48 -15.22 -5.18
CA PRO A 21 -7.26 -16.41 -4.35
C PRO A 21 -7.87 -16.27 -2.95
N PHE A 22 -7.75 -15.09 -2.32
CA PHE A 22 -8.34 -14.81 -1.01
C PHE A 22 -9.87 -14.86 -1.04
N VAL A 23 -10.50 -14.31 -2.09
CA VAL A 23 -11.96 -14.37 -2.26
C VAL A 23 -12.44 -15.80 -2.48
N THR A 24 -11.70 -16.62 -3.24
CA THR A 24 -12.07 -18.03 -3.47
C THR A 24 -11.93 -18.89 -2.21
N GLU A 25 -10.88 -18.68 -1.41
CA GLU A 25 -10.70 -19.38 -0.14
C GLU A 25 -11.78 -18.97 0.88
N TYR A 26 -12.16 -17.68 0.90
CA TYR A 26 -13.28 -17.19 1.70
C TYR A 26 -14.63 -17.82 1.28
N ALA A 27 -14.91 -17.86 -0.02
CA ALA A 27 -16.14 -18.47 -0.53
C ALA A 27 -16.21 -19.98 -0.21
N LYS A 28 -15.09 -20.69 -0.33
CA LYS A 28 -14.99 -22.11 0.07
C LYS A 28 -15.22 -22.30 1.58
N ALA A 29 -14.63 -21.43 2.41
CA ALA A 29 -14.83 -21.47 3.86
C ALA A 29 -16.30 -21.23 4.25
N ALA A 30 -16.96 -20.27 3.62
CA ALA A 30 -18.38 -19.99 3.83
C ALA A 30 -19.29 -21.17 3.41
N ILE A 31 -18.98 -21.84 2.31
CA ILE A 31 -19.72 -23.03 1.84
C ILE A 31 -19.50 -24.23 2.78
N LYS A 32 -18.28 -24.42 3.28
CA LYS A 32 -17.93 -25.52 4.20
C LYS A 32 -18.67 -25.42 5.53
N VAL A 33 -18.91 -24.21 6.04
CA VAL A 33 -19.74 -23.96 7.24
C VAL A 33 -21.21 -24.33 6.99
N LYS A 34 -21.72 -24.15 5.78
CA LYS A 34 -23.11 -24.50 5.41
C LYS A 34 -23.35 -26.01 5.28
N ALA A 35 -22.29 -26.82 5.20
CA ALA A 35 -22.36 -28.26 4.99
C ALA A 35 -22.12 -29.10 6.27
N LEU A 36 -21.90 -28.50 7.45
CA LEU A 36 -21.80 -29.25 8.71
C LEU A 36 -23.19 -29.72 9.17
N PRO A 37 -23.33 -30.97 9.68
CA PRO A 37 -24.60 -31.46 10.19
C PRO A 37 -25.02 -30.62 11.39
N ILE A 38 -26.27 -30.16 11.37
CA ILE A 38 -26.89 -29.29 12.37
C ILE A 38 -27.01 -30.08 13.68
N GLY A 39 -25.97 -30.03 14.51
CA GLY A 39 -26.01 -30.44 15.90
C GLY A 39 -26.45 -29.28 16.81
N PRO A 40 -26.98 -29.55 18.01
CA PRO A 40 -27.54 -28.53 18.91
C PRO A 40 -26.52 -27.50 19.45
N SER A 41 -25.23 -27.64 19.15
CA SER A 41 -24.14 -26.74 19.57
C SER A 41 -23.81 -25.61 18.58
N VAL A 42 -24.37 -25.63 17.36
CA VAL A 42 -24.09 -24.64 16.29
C VAL A 42 -24.76 -23.28 16.53
N LEU A 43 -25.78 -23.24 17.39
CA LEU A 43 -26.44 -22.02 17.88
C LEU A 43 -26.02 -21.65 19.31
N SER A 44 -24.80 -22.01 19.72
CA SER A 44 -24.23 -21.52 20.99
C SER A 44 -23.84 -20.05 20.85
N ASN A 45 -24.02 -19.26 21.91
CA ASN A 45 -23.61 -17.83 21.93
C ASN A 45 -22.12 -17.65 21.58
N GLU A 46 -21.27 -18.62 21.95
CA GLU A 46 -19.84 -18.64 21.57
C GLU A 46 -19.63 -18.83 20.06
N SER A 47 -20.39 -19.73 19.42
CA SER A 47 -20.30 -19.94 17.97
C SER A 47 -20.82 -18.74 17.19
N LEU A 48 -21.92 -18.12 17.66
CA LEU A 48 -22.45 -16.89 17.08
C LEU A 48 -21.48 -15.71 17.27
N SER A 49 -20.85 -15.59 18.44
CA SER A 49 -19.85 -14.56 18.74
C SER A 49 -18.61 -14.71 17.87
N ASN A 50 -18.07 -15.92 17.75
CA ASN A 50 -16.92 -16.22 16.88
C ASN A 50 -17.25 -15.98 15.39
N PHE A 51 -18.46 -16.32 14.95
CA PHE A 51 -18.91 -16.05 13.60
C PHE A 51 -19.01 -14.54 13.35
N ALA A 52 -19.65 -13.78 14.24
CA ALA A 52 -19.76 -12.33 14.13
C ALA A 52 -18.39 -11.62 14.12
N THR A 53 -17.46 -12.03 14.99
CA THR A 53 -16.09 -11.46 15.03
C THR A 53 -15.27 -11.84 13.79
N THR A 54 -15.33 -13.08 13.31
CA THR A 54 -14.57 -13.51 12.12
C THR A 54 -15.02 -12.76 10.86
N TYR A 55 -16.32 -12.59 10.67
CA TYR A 55 -16.85 -11.81 9.54
C TYR A 55 -16.55 -10.31 9.69
N SER A 56 -16.57 -9.79 10.92
CA SER A 56 -16.16 -8.40 11.20
C SER A 56 -14.70 -8.14 10.81
N TYR A 57 -13.77 -9.01 11.19
CA TYR A 57 -12.36 -8.87 10.78
C TYR A 57 -12.16 -8.98 9.27
N SER A 58 -12.89 -9.88 8.63
CA SER A 58 -12.84 -10.04 7.17
C SER A 58 -13.28 -8.75 6.44
N VAL A 59 -14.34 -8.11 6.93
CA VAL A 59 -14.84 -6.84 6.40
C VAL A 59 -13.81 -5.72 6.60
N VAL A 60 -13.16 -5.66 7.77
CA VAL A 60 -12.14 -4.64 8.05
C VAL A 60 -10.88 -4.85 7.19
N ILE A 61 -10.45 -6.10 6.98
CA ILE A 61 -9.33 -6.43 6.08
C ILE A 61 -9.66 -5.98 4.65
N LEU A 62 -10.84 -6.33 4.14
CA LEU A 62 -11.28 -5.94 2.81
C LEU A 62 -11.37 -4.41 2.67
N GLY A 63 -11.94 -3.73 3.67
CA GLY A 63 -12.00 -2.28 3.74
C GLY A 63 -10.61 -1.65 3.71
N SER A 64 -9.65 -2.21 4.45
CA SER A 64 -8.26 -1.74 4.48
C SER A 64 -7.60 -1.86 3.10
N LEU A 65 -7.91 -2.90 2.33
CA LEU A 65 -7.36 -3.09 0.99
C LEU A 65 -7.97 -2.14 -0.04
N ILE A 66 -9.28 -1.88 0.05
CA ILE A 66 -9.93 -0.86 -0.80
C ILE A 66 -9.33 0.51 -0.50
N PHE A 67 -9.18 0.85 0.78
CA PHE A 67 -8.61 2.13 1.20
C PHE A 67 -7.10 2.24 0.95
N LEU A 68 -6.38 1.12 0.92
CA LEU A 68 -5.00 1.05 0.43
C LEU A 68 -4.92 1.51 -1.02
N ILE A 69 -5.80 1.00 -1.89
CA ILE A 69 -5.86 1.39 -3.31
C ILE A 69 -6.24 2.87 -3.44
N ILE A 70 -7.21 3.35 -2.67
CA ILE A 70 -7.61 4.77 -2.67
C ILE A 70 -6.42 5.64 -2.24
N GLY A 71 -5.78 5.32 -1.11
CA GLY A 71 -4.60 6.03 -0.60
C GLY A 71 -3.45 6.05 -1.61
N SER A 72 -3.18 4.92 -2.26
CA SER A 72 -2.16 4.83 -3.32
C SER A 72 -2.51 5.62 -4.57
N THR A 73 -3.78 5.64 -4.94
CA THR A 73 -4.27 6.42 -6.09
C THR A 73 -4.15 7.91 -5.81
N VAL A 74 -4.54 8.38 -4.63
CA VAL A 74 -4.37 9.78 -4.21
C VAL A 74 -2.88 10.14 -4.19
N GLY A 75 -2.04 9.28 -3.59
CA GLY A 75 -0.59 9.46 -3.55
C GLY A 75 0.05 9.52 -4.94
N TYR A 76 -0.47 8.77 -5.91
CA TYR A 76 -0.02 8.81 -7.30
C TYR A 76 -0.19 10.20 -7.93
N PHE A 77 -1.36 10.82 -7.72
CA PHE A 77 -1.67 12.14 -8.29
C PHE A 77 -1.08 13.30 -7.49
N TYR A 78 -0.82 13.12 -6.20
CA TYR A 78 -0.29 14.18 -5.36
C TYR A 78 1.16 14.49 -5.71
N PRO A 79 1.57 15.75 -5.92
CA PRO A 79 2.96 16.07 -6.21
C PRO A 79 3.85 15.73 -5.01
N THR A 80 4.86 14.88 -5.24
CA THR A 80 5.90 14.65 -4.22
C THR A 80 6.84 15.85 -4.19
N PRO A 81 7.25 16.31 -2.99
CA PRO A 81 8.17 17.43 -2.89
C PRO A 81 9.50 17.09 -3.56
N GLN A 82 10.00 18.00 -4.38
CA GLN A 82 11.22 17.80 -5.18
C GLN A 82 12.46 18.10 -4.34
N TYR A 83 12.90 17.11 -3.57
CA TYR A 83 14.18 17.17 -2.87
C TYR A 83 15.24 16.38 -3.66
N GLY A 84 16.05 17.08 -4.47
CA GLY A 84 17.19 16.48 -5.19
C GLY A 84 16.89 16.03 -6.63
N LEU A 85 17.55 14.93 -7.04
CA LEU A 85 17.54 14.35 -8.39
C LEU A 85 16.12 13.97 -8.86
N LYS A 86 15.94 14.00 -10.20
CA LYS A 86 14.71 13.76 -10.99
C LYS A 86 13.60 12.99 -10.24
N PRO A 87 12.33 13.46 -10.25
CA PRO A 87 11.24 12.83 -9.51
C PRO A 87 11.10 11.35 -9.86
N TYR A 88 10.79 10.50 -8.87
CA TYR A 88 10.60 9.07 -9.09
C TYR A 88 9.60 8.79 -10.22
N PRO A 89 9.85 7.76 -11.05
CA PRO A 89 8.87 7.32 -12.03
C PRO A 89 7.59 6.91 -11.31
N LYS A 90 6.44 7.29 -11.89
CA LYS A 90 5.15 7.20 -11.21
C LYS A 90 4.80 5.78 -10.75
N TRP A 91 5.22 4.76 -11.47
CA TRP A 91 5.03 3.36 -11.10
C TRP A 91 5.75 2.96 -9.80
N VAL A 92 6.99 3.44 -9.61
CA VAL A 92 7.77 3.19 -8.39
C VAL A 92 7.10 3.86 -7.19
N LYS A 93 6.50 5.03 -7.41
CA LYS A 93 5.71 5.73 -6.39
C LYS A 93 4.52 4.90 -5.90
N VAL A 94 3.82 4.22 -6.81
CA VAL A 94 2.70 3.31 -6.46
C VAL A 94 3.22 2.11 -5.67
N LEU A 95 4.30 1.48 -6.10
CA LEU A 95 4.88 0.34 -5.38
C LEU A 95 5.29 0.72 -3.95
N ILE A 96 5.95 1.87 -3.77
CA ILE A 96 6.33 2.39 -2.47
C ILE A 96 5.09 2.67 -1.62
N SER A 97 4.06 3.28 -2.21
CA SER A 97 2.80 3.58 -1.52
C SER A 97 2.08 2.31 -1.04
N VAL A 98 1.89 1.32 -1.93
CA VAL A 98 1.27 0.03 -1.61
C VAL A 98 2.09 -0.70 -0.55
N GLY A 99 3.42 -0.75 -0.70
CA GLY A 99 4.31 -1.38 0.27
C GLY A 99 4.22 -0.73 1.65
N GLY A 100 4.20 0.60 1.72
CA GLY A 100 4.06 1.35 2.96
C GLY A 100 2.73 1.10 3.66
N GLY A 101 1.62 1.08 2.91
CA GLY A 101 0.31 0.78 3.48
C GLY A 101 0.17 -0.68 3.97
N LEU A 102 0.76 -1.65 3.26
CA LEU A 102 0.81 -3.04 3.71
C LEU A 102 1.67 -3.19 4.99
N LEU A 103 2.83 -2.55 5.04
CA LEU A 103 3.66 -2.51 6.25
C LEU A 103 2.93 -1.87 7.43
N ALA A 104 2.19 -0.79 7.19
CA ALA A 104 1.38 -0.13 8.20
C ALA A 104 0.27 -1.04 8.76
N PHE A 105 -0.33 -1.86 7.89
CA PHE A 105 -1.32 -2.85 8.29
C PHE A 105 -0.69 -3.94 9.19
N VAL A 106 0.43 -4.52 8.75
CA VAL A 106 1.16 -5.55 9.53
C VAL A 106 1.65 -5.00 10.86
N TYR A 107 2.21 -3.79 10.87
CA TYR A 107 2.64 -3.12 12.09
C TYR A 107 1.50 -2.92 13.08
N TYR A 108 0.32 -2.52 12.59
CA TYR A 108 -0.84 -2.34 13.45
C TYR A 108 -1.29 -3.67 14.08
N LEU A 109 -1.28 -4.77 13.32
CA LEU A 109 -1.60 -6.10 13.82
C LEU A 109 -0.63 -6.53 14.93
N GLU A 110 0.67 -6.38 14.70
CA GLU A 110 1.70 -6.78 15.64
C GLU A 110 1.61 -5.99 16.96
N VAL A 111 1.42 -4.68 16.88
CA VAL A 111 1.44 -3.80 18.06
C VAL A 111 0.13 -3.83 18.83
N LYS A 112 -1.01 -3.84 18.13
CA LYS A 112 -2.33 -3.74 18.77
C LYS A 112 -3.00 -5.08 18.99
N ASN A 113 -2.53 -6.16 18.35
CA ASN A 113 -3.11 -7.51 18.44
C ASN A 113 -4.63 -7.56 18.19
N THR A 114 -5.17 -6.54 17.49
CA THR A 114 -6.60 -6.42 17.21
C THR A 114 -6.82 -5.65 15.90
N ILE A 115 -7.95 -5.93 15.25
CA ILE A 115 -8.36 -5.31 13.99
C ILE A 115 -9.58 -4.45 14.28
N THR A 116 -9.36 -3.13 14.37
CA THR A 116 -10.45 -2.15 14.54
C THR A 116 -10.68 -1.38 13.23
N PRO A 117 -11.87 -0.81 13.00
CA PRO A 117 -12.13 0.02 11.82
C PRO A 117 -11.15 1.18 11.63
N ALA A 118 -10.48 1.64 12.70
CA ALA A 118 -9.46 2.68 12.63
C ALA A 118 -8.26 2.27 11.75
N VAL A 119 -7.98 0.96 11.63
CA VAL A 119 -6.87 0.46 10.79
C VAL A 119 -7.08 0.81 9.31
N ILE A 120 -8.33 0.91 8.86
CA ILE A 120 -8.68 1.25 7.47
C ILE A 120 -8.13 2.64 7.12
N TRP A 121 -8.40 3.62 7.98
CA TRP A 121 -7.93 4.99 7.81
C TRP A 121 -6.41 5.10 7.98
N TRP A 122 -5.85 4.33 8.92
CA TRP A 122 -4.40 4.27 9.13
C TRP A 122 -3.67 3.78 7.87
N VAL A 123 -4.12 2.67 7.27
CA VAL A 123 -3.54 2.11 6.04
C VAL A 123 -3.66 3.09 4.88
N ALA A 124 -4.81 3.75 4.72
CA ALA A 124 -5.01 4.77 3.68
C ALA A 124 -4.03 5.94 3.84
N GLY A 125 -3.92 6.47 5.06
CA GLY A 125 -3.07 7.61 5.38
C GLY A 125 -1.59 7.29 5.19
N VAL A 126 -1.11 6.15 5.71
CA VAL A 126 0.29 5.76 5.54
C VAL A 126 0.57 5.50 4.06
N SER A 127 -0.29 4.77 3.35
CA SER A 127 -0.15 4.54 1.91
C SER A 127 0.01 5.85 1.12
N PHE A 128 -0.79 6.86 1.44
CA PHE A 128 -0.71 8.18 0.82
C PHE A 128 0.63 8.90 1.10
N VAL A 129 1.10 8.90 2.35
CA VAL A 129 2.26 9.70 2.78
C VAL A 129 3.61 8.98 2.52
N PHE A 130 3.61 7.64 2.47
CA PHE A 130 4.84 6.85 2.40
C PHE A 130 5.80 7.23 1.27
N PRO A 131 5.35 7.54 0.03
CA PRO A 131 6.25 7.96 -1.02
C PRO A 131 6.99 9.26 -0.72
N ALA A 132 6.37 10.19 0.02
CA ALA A 132 7.04 11.43 0.43
C ALA A 132 8.10 11.17 1.49
N ILE A 133 7.83 10.26 2.44
CA ILE A 133 8.78 9.85 3.48
C ILE A 133 10.02 9.22 2.84
N ILE A 134 9.85 8.26 1.94
CA ILE A 134 10.98 7.61 1.26
C ILE A 134 11.79 8.60 0.42
N HIS A 135 11.13 9.53 -0.26
CA HIS A 135 11.82 10.57 -1.03
C HIS A 135 12.66 11.49 -0.12
N LEU A 136 12.17 11.81 1.08
CA LEU A 136 12.90 12.61 2.05
C LEU A 136 14.09 11.84 2.63
N ILE A 137 13.90 10.56 2.98
CA ILE A 137 14.99 9.68 3.44
C ILE A 137 16.08 9.56 2.38
N HIS A 138 15.68 9.36 1.11
CA HIS A 138 16.63 9.25 0.00
C HIS A 138 17.41 10.56 -0.19
N ALA A 139 16.74 11.72 -0.16
CA ALA A 139 17.40 13.02 -0.26
C ALA A 139 18.37 13.27 0.91
N ALA A 140 17.96 12.91 2.14
CA ALA A 140 18.80 13.02 3.32
C ALA A 140 20.04 12.11 3.23
N ALA A 141 19.87 10.86 2.75
CA ALA A 141 20.96 9.92 2.54
C ALA A 141 21.98 10.45 1.52
N ILE A 142 21.51 10.96 0.36
CA ILE A 142 22.39 11.57 -0.64
C ILE A 142 23.15 12.75 -0.04
N LYS A 143 22.47 13.64 0.68
CA LYS A 143 23.11 14.81 1.30
C LYS A 143 24.17 14.39 2.33
N ALA A 144 23.88 13.41 3.16
CA ALA A 144 24.82 12.89 4.14
C ALA A 144 26.04 12.23 3.48
N THR A 145 25.83 11.42 2.43
CA THR A 145 26.94 10.81 1.67
C THR A 145 27.75 11.83 0.88
N GLY A 146 27.11 12.84 0.30
CA GLY A 146 27.78 13.92 -0.43
C GLY A 146 28.67 14.76 0.49
N LEU A 147 28.17 15.07 1.70
CA LEU A 147 28.96 15.73 2.75
C LEU A 147 30.19 14.89 3.13
N LYS A 148 30.03 13.58 3.28
CA LYS A 148 31.11 12.66 3.63
C LYS A 148 32.16 12.50 2.52
N LEU A 149 31.76 12.66 1.26
CA LEU A 149 32.63 12.56 0.09
C LEU A 149 33.20 13.92 -0.37
N MET A 150 32.94 15.01 0.35
CA MET A 150 33.25 16.40 -0.06
C MET A 150 32.72 16.77 -1.46
N ILE A 151 31.67 16.07 -1.93
CA ILE A 151 31.03 16.36 -3.21
C ILE A 151 30.08 17.51 -2.98
N THR A 152 30.37 18.65 -3.59
CA THR A 152 29.53 19.86 -3.45
C THR A 152 28.27 19.71 -4.30
N ASP A 153 27.18 20.41 -3.94
CA ASP A 153 25.94 20.46 -4.76
C ASP A 153 26.20 20.85 -6.22
N LYS A 154 27.28 21.60 -6.48
CA LYS A 154 27.75 21.96 -7.83
C LYS A 154 28.28 20.74 -8.61
N ASP A 155 29.03 19.86 -7.95
CA ASP A 155 29.56 18.64 -8.56
C ASP A 155 28.44 17.63 -8.81
N LEU A 156 27.49 17.54 -7.87
CA LEU A 156 26.28 16.72 -8.05
C LEU A 156 25.48 17.20 -9.27
N LYS A 157 25.22 18.51 -9.40
CA LYS A 157 24.59 19.09 -10.61
C LYS A 157 25.36 18.81 -11.89
N ARG A 158 26.70 18.81 -11.86
CA ARG A 158 27.55 18.53 -13.01
C ARG A 158 27.45 17.07 -13.46
N ILE A 159 27.48 16.14 -12.50
CA ILE A 159 27.32 14.69 -12.72
C ILE A 159 25.93 14.37 -13.29
N ILE A 160 24.89 14.99 -12.74
CA ILE A 160 23.52 14.83 -13.24
C ILE A 160 23.40 15.31 -14.69
N LYS A 161 24.01 16.45 -15.01
CA LYS A 161 24.02 17.02 -16.37
C LYS A 161 24.78 16.13 -17.36
N SER A 162 25.86 15.47 -16.94
CA SER A 162 26.59 14.53 -17.80
C SER A 162 25.81 13.24 -18.08
N PHE A 163 25.03 12.73 -17.11
CA PHE A 163 24.14 11.60 -17.35
C PHE A 163 22.92 11.95 -18.23
N GLY A 164 22.41 13.18 -18.13
CA GLY A 164 21.30 13.65 -18.97
C GLY A 164 21.67 13.85 -20.45
N ARG A 165 22.91 14.25 -20.76
CA ARG A 165 23.41 14.40 -22.14
C ARG A 165 23.64 13.09 -22.89
N GLY A 166 23.69 11.95 -22.18
CA GLY A 166 23.88 10.64 -22.80
C GLY A 166 22.62 10.02 -23.39
N GLN A 167 21.44 10.61 -23.18
CA GLN A 167 20.14 10.10 -23.66
C GLN A 167 19.56 10.87 -24.87
N GLU A 168 20.35 11.78 -25.48
CA GLU A 168 19.98 12.51 -26.72
C GLU A 168 20.67 11.93 -27.98
N LYS A 169 20.94 10.62 -28.01
CA LYS A 169 21.33 9.92 -29.25
C LYS A 169 20.43 8.73 -29.51
#